data_AF-A0A439D5E6-F1
#
_entry.id   AF-A0A439D5E6-F1
#
_cell.length_a   1.000
_cell.length_b   1.000
_cell.length_c   1.000
_cell.angle_alpha   90.00
_cell.angle_beta   90.00
_cell.angle_gamma   90.00
#
_symmetry.space_group_name_H-M   'P 1'
#
loop_
_entity.id
_entity.type
_entity.pdbx_description
1 polymer ?
#
loop_
_entity_poly.entity_id
_entity_poly.type
_entity_poly.pdbx_seq_one_letter_code
_entity_poly.pdbx_strand_id
1 'polypeptide(L)'
;MFGHFRFGHIPALIAGSTMAFGGLWPMFDPRGAMLDFGFPARVDTPAAAPVFVVGNARTTCLGFLMLLFYSRQQFTVVDTCLAVVGAYAGAVDSYVVWKEGNPRMALFRLVSSGFLSTWGYLGWTAAAGR
;
A
#
# COMPACT_ATOMS: atom_id res chain seq x y z
N MET A 1 -4.41 18.90 -8.74
CA MET A 1 -3.78 17.55 -8.76
C MET A 1 -3.84 16.88 -10.13
N PHE A 2 -5.00 16.86 -10.81
CA PHE A 2 -5.16 16.11 -12.08
C PHE A 2 -4.71 16.83 -13.37
N GLY A 3 -4.32 18.11 -13.32
CA GLY A 3 -3.89 18.87 -14.51
C GLY A 3 -2.61 18.35 -15.20
N HIS A 4 -1.86 17.46 -14.54
CA HIS A 4 -0.64 16.82 -15.07
C HIS A 4 -0.76 15.29 -15.08
N PHE A 5 -1.97 14.76 -15.00
CA PHE A 5 -2.19 13.33 -15.02
C PHE A 5 -1.74 12.73 -16.36
N ARG A 6 -0.92 11.69 -16.29
CA ARG A 6 -0.56 10.83 -17.41
C ARG A 6 -0.85 9.38 -17.04
N PHE A 7 -1.06 8.52 -18.02
CA PHE A 7 -1.38 7.10 -17.77
C PHE A 7 -0.33 6.38 -16.91
N GLY A 8 0.95 6.75 -17.02
CA GLY A 8 2.03 6.20 -16.17
C GLY A 8 1.95 6.58 -14.68
N HIS A 9 1.03 7.48 -14.29
CA HIS A 9 0.80 7.87 -12.90
C HIS A 9 -0.24 6.97 -12.21
N ILE A 10 -0.97 6.14 -12.96
CA ILE A 10 -2.05 5.30 -12.44
C ILE A 10 -1.55 4.38 -11.30
N PRO A 11 -0.45 3.63 -11.44
CA PRO A 11 0.01 2.74 -10.37
C PRO A 11 0.33 3.49 -9.08
N ALA A 12 0.98 4.66 -9.19
CA ALA A 12 1.32 5.49 -8.05
C ALA A 12 0.08 6.06 -7.34
N LEU A 13 -0.92 6.50 -8.11
CA LEU A 13 -2.15 7.07 -7.56
C LEU A 13 -3.03 6.00 -6.92
N ILE A 14 -3.13 4.82 -7.53
CA ILE A 14 -3.82 3.67 -6.93
C ILE A 14 -3.12 3.29 -5.63
N ALA A 15 -1.80 3.05 -5.65
CA ALA A 15 -1.07 2.68 -4.45
C ALA A 15 -1.19 3.73 -3.33
N GLY A 16 -0.97 5.00 -3.65
CA GLY A 16 -1.07 6.10 -2.69
C GLY A 16 -2.48 6.25 -2.10
N SER A 17 -3.53 6.17 -2.92
CA SER A 17 -4.92 6.26 -2.46
C SER A 17 -5.35 5.03 -1.64
N THR A 18 -5.02 3.82 -2.09
CA THR A 18 -5.31 2.59 -1.34
C THR A 18 -4.60 2.59 0.01
N MET A 19 -3.34 3.04 0.10
CA MET A 19 -2.65 3.14 1.38
C MET A 19 -3.22 4.25 2.27
N ALA A 20 -3.53 5.42 1.72
CA ALA A 20 -4.09 6.53 2.48
C ALA A 20 -5.46 6.17 3.07
N PHE A 21 -6.42 5.82 2.20
CA PHE A 21 -7.80 5.58 2.61
C PHE A 21 -8.04 4.16 3.11
N GLY A 22 -7.40 3.15 2.51
CA GLY A 22 -7.46 1.78 3.01
C GLY A 22 -6.77 1.62 4.36
N GLY A 23 -5.69 2.37 4.64
CA GLY A 23 -5.08 2.39 5.97
C GLY A 23 -5.94 3.05 7.05
N LEU A 24 -6.94 3.87 6.68
CA LEU A 24 -7.91 4.43 7.62
C LEU A 24 -9.04 3.44 7.96
N TRP A 25 -9.28 2.45 7.10
CA TRP A 25 -10.35 1.46 7.27
C TRP A 25 -10.37 0.79 8.66
N PRO A 26 -9.23 0.38 9.25
CA PRO A 26 -9.21 -0.21 10.59
C PRO A 26 -9.73 0.70 11.70
N MET A 27 -9.75 2.02 11.52
CA MET A 27 -10.27 2.95 12.53
C MET A 27 -11.80 2.85 12.67
N PHE A 28 -12.49 2.41 11.62
CA PHE A 28 -13.94 2.30 11.57
C PHE A 28 -14.41 0.86 11.74
N ASP A 29 -13.70 -0.09 11.11
CA ASP A 29 -13.98 -1.52 11.22
C ASP A 29 -12.67 -2.33 11.23
N PRO A 30 -12.00 -2.46 12.38
CA PRO A 30 -10.75 -3.21 12.47
C PRO A 30 -10.93 -4.69 12.13
N ARG A 31 -12.09 -5.25 12.43
CA ARG A 31 -12.45 -6.64 12.16
C ARG A 31 -12.53 -6.91 10.67
N GLY A 32 -13.39 -6.15 9.97
CA GLY A 32 -13.50 -6.25 8.51
C GLY A 32 -12.15 -6.01 7.83
N ALA A 33 -11.40 -5.00 8.32
CA ALA A 33 -10.07 -4.69 7.80
C ALA A 33 -9.07 -5.85 7.91
N MET A 34 -9.04 -6.57 9.04
CA MET A 34 -8.16 -7.73 9.22
C MET A 34 -8.54 -8.88 8.29
N LEU A 35 -9.84 -9.14 8.11
CA LEU A 35 -10.33 -10.18 7.21
C LEU A 35 -10.00 -9.86 5.75
N ASP A 36 -10.26 -8.63 5.30
CA ASP A 36 -9.96 -8.15 3.94
C ASP A 36 -8.45 -8.11 3.67
N PHE A 37 -7.64 -7.82 4.70
CA PHE A 37 -6.19 -7.89 4.61
C PHE A 37 -5.70 -9.33 4.30
N GLY A 38 -6.48 -10.32 4.71
CA GLY A 38 -6.25 -11.74 4.45
C GLY A 38 -6.06 -12.59 5.71
N PHE A 39 -6.24 -12.01 6.91
CA PHE A 39 -6.11 -12.75 8.15
C PHE A 39 -7.32 -13.65 8.43
N PRO A 40 -7.11 -14.80 9.07
CA PRO A 40 -8.20 -15.69 9.46
C PRO A 40 -8.96 -15.15 10.68
N ALA A 41 -10.23 -15.54 10.81
CA ALA A 41 -11.11 -15.09 11.90
C ALA A 41 -10.59 -15.38 13.31
N ARG A 42 -9.61 -16.27 13.48
CA ARG A 42 -8.96 -16.52 14.79
C ARG A 42 -8.10 -15.34 15.29
N VAL A 43 -7.56 -14.52 14.38
CA VAL A 43 -6.70 -13.36 14.73
C VAL A 43 -7.54 -12.12 15.01
N ASP A 44 -8.75 -12.08 14.45
CA ASP A 44 -9.78 -11.07 14.65
C ASP A 44 -10.36 -11.15 16.07
N THR A 45 -9.57 -10.64 17.02
CA THR A 45 -9.94 -10.51 18.43
C THR A 45 -9.93 -9.03 18.83
N PRO A 46 -10.74 -8.61 19.83
CA PRO A 46 -10.73 -7.22 20.31
C PRO A 46 -9.33 -6.75 20.75
N ALA A 47 -8.47 -7.67 21.21
CA ALA A 47 -7.10 -7.37 21.61
C ALA A 47 -6.17 -7.04 20.43
N ALA A 48 -6.43 -7.56 19.23
CA ALA A 48 -5.62 -7.29 18.04
C ALA A 48 -5.94 -5.92 17.41
N ALA A 49 -7.15 -5.41 17.61
CA ALA A 49 -7.63 -4.19 16.95
C ALA A 49 -6.72 -2.95 17.20
N PRO A 50 -6.30 -2.61 18.44
CA PRO A 50 -5.45 -1.43 18.67
C PRO A 50 -4.10 -1.54 17.95
N VAL A 51 -3.50 -2.73 17.93
CA VAL A 51 -2.22 -2.99 17.26
C VAL A 51 -2.39 -2.86 15.75
N PHE A 52 -3.47 -3.40 15.19
CA PHE A 52 -3.74 -3.33 13.76
C PHE A 52 -4.04 -1.90 13.30
N VAL A 53 -4.81 -1.12 14.08
CA VAL A 53 -5.08 0.30 13.82
C VAL A 53 -3.79 1.13 13.85
N VAL A 54 -3.02 1.00 14.93
CA VAL A 54 -1.76 1.75 15.09
C VAL A 54 -0.73 1.33 14.05
N GLY A 55 -0.69 0.04 13.67
CA GLY A 55 0.13 -0.46 12.56
C GLY A 55 -0.22 0.23 11.23
N ASN A 56 -1.51 0.25 10.88
CA ASN A 56 -2.00 0.85 9.63
C ASN A 56 -1.87 2.37 9.57
N ALA A 57 -1.78 3.06 10.71
CA ALA A 57 -1.51 4.51 10.72
C ALA A 57 -0.24 4.87 9.92
N ARG A 58 0.78 4.01 9.93
CA ARG A 58 2.02 4.24 9.14
C ARG A 58 1.76 4.08 7.65
N THR A 59 0.98 3.07 7.26
CA THR A 59 0.53 2.87 5.88
C THR A 59 -0.27 4.09 5.39
N THR A 60 -1.18 4.62 6.22
CA THR A 60 -1.91 5.86 5.92
C THR A 60 -0.97 7.04 5.71
N CYS A 61 0.00 7.25 6.60
CA CYS A 61 1.00 8.31 6.44
C CYS A 61 1.79 8.16 5.12
N LEU A 62 2.21 6.95 4.76
CA LEU A 62 2.91 6.69 3.50
C LEU A 62 2.03 7.03 2.29
N GLY A 63 0.77 6.63 2.31
CA GLY A 63 -0.20 6.99 1.26
C GLY A 63 -0.37 8.50 1.11
N PHE A 64 -0.56 9.23 2.22
CA PHE A 64 -0.66 10.68 2.20
C PHE A 64 0.62 11.36 1.73
N LEU A 65 1.80 10.88 2.13
CA LEU A 65 3.07 11.40 1.65
C LEU A 65 3.22 11.21 0.14
N MET A 66 2.87 10.04 -0.39
CA MET A 66 2.88 9.79 -1.84
C MET A 66 1.94 10.74 -2.59
N LEU A 67 0.71 10.93 -2.11
CA LEU A 67 -0.24 11.84 -2.73
C LEU A 67 0.21 13.31 -2.63
N LEU A 68 0.83 13.69 -1.51
CA LEU A 68 1.39 15.02 -1.31
C LEU A 68 2.55 15.27 -2.28
N PHE A 69 3.54 14.38 -2.35
CA PHE A 69 4.65 14.50 -3.28
C PHE A 69 4.19 14.50 -4.73
N TYR A 70 3.19 13.69 -5.06
CA TYR A 70 2.54 13.72 -6.37
C TYR A 70 1.91 15.10 -6.67
N SER A 71 1.18 15.69 -5.72
CA SER A 71 0.58 17.02 -5.89
C SER A 71 1.62 18.14 -6.07
N ARG A 72 2.83 17.94 -5.53
CA ARG A 72 3.99 18.82 -5.70
C ARG A 72 4.84 18.47 -6.92
N GLN A 73 4.40 17.55 -7.77
CA GLN A 73 5.10 17.08 -8.96
C GLN A 73 6.49 16.47 -8.68
N GLN A 74 6.72 16.01 -7.45
CA GLN A 74 7.97 15.36 -7.04
C GLN A 74 7.92 13.86 -7.38
N PHE A 75 7.76 13.55 -8.67
CA PHE A 75 7.48 12.18 -9.13
C PHE A 75 8.60 11.18 -8.82
N THR A 76 9.87 11.61 -8.82
CA THR A 76 11.01 10.76 -8.42
C THR A 76 10.91 10.30 -6.97
N VAL A 77 10.38 11.16 -6.08
CA VAL A 77 10.15 10.79 -4.68
C VAL A 77 9.00 9.78 -4.57
N VAL A 78 7.94 9.97 -5.36
CA VAL A 78 6.82 9.02 -5.45
C VAL A 78 7.30 7.64 -5.91
N ASP A 79 8.13 7.58 -6.96
CA ASP A 79 8.76 6.35 -7.45
C ASP A 79 9.64 5.69 -6.38
N THR A 80 10.39 6.48 -5.61
CA THR A 80 11.19 5.97 -4.48
C THR A 80 10.30 5.34 -3.41
N CYS A 81 9.18 5.98 -3.06
CA CYS A 81 8.22 5.41 -2.13
C CYS A 81 7.62 4.10 -2.65
N LEU A 82 7.23 4.04 -3.93
CA LEU A 82 6.72 2.81 -4.58
C LEU A 82 7.72 1.67 -4.52
N ALA A 83 8.99 1.96 -4.86
CA ALA A 83 10.07 0.98 -4.82
C ALA A 83 10.23 0.38 -3.42
N VAL A 84 10.39 1.24 -2.41
CA VAL A 84 10.70 0.81 -1.04
C VAL A 84 9.50 0.12 -0.39
N VAL A 85 8.31 0.70 -0.49
CA VAL A 85 7.09 0.16 0.13
C VAL A 85 6.67 -1.13 -0.56
N GLY A 86 6.69 -1.18 -1.89
CA GLY A 86 6.38 -2.39 -2.64
C GLY A 86 7.34 -3.54 -2.35
N ALA A 87 8.64 -3.25 -2.26
CA ALA A 87 9.66 -4.26 -1.97
C ALA A 87 9.56 -4.81 -0.54
N TYR A 88 9.53 -3.93 0.46
CA TYR A 88 9.61 -4.36 1.86
C TYR A 88 8.24 -4.63 2.47
N ALA A 89 7.34 -3.64 2.52
CA ALA A 89 6.04 -3.80 3.16
C ALA A 89 5.22 -4.88 2.45
N GLY A 90 5.24 -4.88 1.11
CA GLY A 90 4.61 -5.93 0.31
C GLY A 90 5.13 -7.34 0.61
N ALA A 91 6.45 -7.52 0.67
CA ALA A 91 7.05 -8.82 0.99
C ALA A 91 6.71 -9.29 2.41
N VAL A 92 6.76 -8.39 3.39
CA VAL A 92 6.39 -8.69 4.78
C VAL A 92 4.91 -9.07 4.87
N ASP A 93 4.02 -8.29 4.28
CA ASP A 93 2.59 -8.57 4.31
C ASP A 93 2.26 -9.92 3.66
N SER A 94 2.86 -10.22 2.51
CA SER A 94 2.74 -11.52 1.85
C SER A 94 3.23 -12.65 2.72
N TYR A 95 4.39 -12.49 3.37
CA TYR A 95 4.94 -13.50 4.26
C TYR A 95 4.02 -13.77 5.46
N VAL A 96 3.48 -12.73 6.10
CA VAL A 96 2.60 -12.89 7.26
C VAL A 96 1.27 -13.52 6.85
N VAL A 97 0.64 -13.06 5.76
CA VAL A 97 -0.64 -13.63 5.28
C VAL A 97 -0.47 -15.09 4.84
N TRP A 98 0.68 -15.45 4.27
CA TRP A 98 1.01 -16.84 3.94
C TRP A 98 1.13 -17.69 5.21
N LYS A 99 1.87 -17.21 6.21
CA LYS A 99 2.03 -17.85 7.52
C LYS A 99 0.70 -18.07 8.24
N GLU A 100 -0.23 -17.13 8.10
CA GLU A 100 -1.57 -17.23 8.69
C GLU A 100 -2.52 -18.16 7.93
N GLY A 101 -2.09 -18.74 6.80
CA GLY A 101 -2.80 -19.79 6.08
C GLY A 101 -3.63 -19.33 4.89
N ASN A 102 -3.41 -18.12 4.38
CA ASN A 102 -4.10 -17.60 3.19
C ASN A 102 -3.13 -17.41 2.00
N PRO A 103 -2.67 -18.51 1.36
CA PRO A 103 -1.67 -18.45 0.30
C PRO A 103 -2.14 -17.68 -0.94
N ARG A 104 -3.44 -17.68 -1.22
CA ARG A 104 -4.03 -16.95 -2.36
C ARG A 104 -3.85 -15.45 -2.20
N MET A 105 -4.18 -14.90 -1.04
CA MET A 105 -3.97 -13.48 -0.78
C MET A 105 -2.49 -13.13 -0.66
N ALA A 106 -1.69 -13.98 -0.03
CA ALA A 106 -0.25 -13.78 0.03
C ALA A 106 0.39 -13.62 -1.36
N LEU A 107 0.02 -14.49 -2.31
CA LEU A 107 0.49 -14.41 -3.69
C LEU A 107 0.02 -13.15 -4.40
N PHE A 108 -1.27 -12.80 -4.27
CA PHE A 108 -1.80 -11.56 -4.85
C PHE A 108 -1.03 -10.33 -4.36
N ARG A 109 -0.77 -10.25 -3.05
CA ARG A 109 0.02 -9.17 -2.45
C ARG A 109 1.45 -9.14 -2.98
N LEU A 110 2.09 -10.30 -3.15
CA LEU A 110 3.48 -10.37 -3.59
C LEU A 110 3.62 -9.92 -5.04
N VAL A 111 2.69 -10.34 -5.90
CA VAL A 111 2.69 -9.98 -7.33
C VAL A 111 2.37 -8.49 -7.49
N SER A 112 1.34 -8.00 -6.81
CA SER A 112 0.97 -6.58 -6.89
C SER A 112 2.05 -5.68 -6.30
N SER A 113 2.65 -6.04 -5.16
CA SER A 113 3.73 -5.26 -4.55
C SER A 113 5.03 -5.33 -5.35
N GLY A 114 5.34 -6.48 -5.95
CA GLY A 114 6.48 -6.64 -6.85
C GLY A 114 6.33 -5.77 -8.12
N PHE A 115 5.12 -5.72 -8.69
CA PHE A 115 4.81 -4.82 -9.79
C PHE A 115 5.01 -3.35 -9.39
N LEU A 116 4.43 -2.92 -8.27
CA LEU A 116 4.57 -1.54 -7.77
C LEU A 116 6.03 -1.18 -7.45
N SER A 117 6.76 -2.12 -6.84
CA SER A 117 8.18 -1.95 -6.54
C SER A 117 9.01 -1.76 -7.80
N THR A 118 8.75 -2.57 -8.83
CA THR A 118 9.45 -2.50 -10.11
C THR A 118 9.11 -1.20 -10.82
N TRP A 119 7.84 -0.77 -10.78
CA TRP A 119 7.38 0.49 -11.36
C TRP A 119 8.13 1.68 -10.78
N GLY A 120 8.24 1.72 -9.44
CA GLY A 120 8.98 2.76 -8.73
C GLY A 120 10.48 2.70 -8.99
N TYR A 121 11.08 1.51 -8.95
CA TYR A 121 12.52 1.34 -9.19
C TYR A 121 12.96 1.81 -10.58
N LEU A 122 12.13 1.56 -11.59
CA LEU A 122 12.39 2.00 -12.97
C LEU A 122 12.06 3.49 -13.20
N GLY A 123 11.50 4.18 -12.20
CA GLY A 123 11.19 5.61 -12.28
C GLY A 123 10.09 5.95 -13.29
N TRP A 124 9.15 5.03 -13.51
CA TRP A 124 8.16 5.16 -14.59
C TRP A 124 7.10 6.22 -14.31
N THR A 125 6.80 6.54 -13.04
CA THR A 125 5.93 7.68 -12.73
C THR A 125 6.62 9.00 -13.07
N ALA A 126 7.91 9.16 -12.76
CA ALA A 126 8.69 10.34 -13.13
C ALA A 126 8.92 10.45 -14.64
N ALA A 127 9.17 9.34 -15.33
CA ALA A 127 9.31 9.31 -16.77
C ALA A 127 8.04 9.80 -17.48
N ALA A 128 6.86 9.41 -16.98
CA ALA A 128 5.59 9.85 -17.52
C ALA A 128 5.30 11.35 -17.26
N GLY A 129 5.90 11.96 -16.24
CA GLY A 129 5.73 13.37 -15.91
C GLY A 129 6.57 14.36 -16.72
N ARG A 130 7.55 13.89 -17.51
CA ARG A 130 8.36 14.69 -18.44
C ARG A 130 7.61 14.85 -19.76
#